data_AF-A0A926EPE9-F1
#
_entry.id   AF-A0A926EPE9-F1
#
_cell.length_a   1.000
_cell.length_b   1.000
_cell.length_c   1.000
_cell.angle_alpha   90.00
_cell.angle_beta   90.00
_cell.angle_gamma   90.00
#
_symmetry.space_group_name_H-M   'P 1'
#
loop_
_entity.id
_entity.type
_entity.pdbx_description
1 polymer ?
#
loop_
_entity_poly.entity_id
_entity_poly.type
_entity_poly.pdbx_seq_one_letter_code
_entity_poly.pdbx_strand_id
1 'polypeptide(L)' 'MNTRKLKGEIVSVFGTQAKFADVIGWHKNKVSKMICNKYKPDTDEVAKIVEVLDLSESKYTEIFLPQKSPNGDKTNHLHI' A
#
# COMPACT_ATOMS: atom_id res chain seq x y z
N MET A 1 5.63 0.83 2.02
CA MET A 1 4.19 0.93 1.73
C MET A 1 3.46 1.49 2.94
N ASN A 2 2.67 2.53 2.72
CA ASN A 2 1.89 3.23 3.72
C ASN A 2 0.48 2.63 3.79
N THR A 3 0.32 1.56 4.57
CA THR A 3 -0.92 0.78 4.62
C THR A 3 -2.13 1.55 5.14
N ARG A 4 -1.89 2.59 5.94
CA ARG A 4 -2.95 3.44 6.49
C ARG A 4 -3.63 4.27 5.40
N LYS A 5 -2.84 4.82 4.47
CA LYS A 5 -3.36 5.51 3.27
C LYS A 5 -4.06 4.52 2.34
N LEU A 6 -3.46 3.35 2.07
CA LEU A 6 -4.09 2.31 1.25
C LEU A 6 -5.47 1.92 1.79
N LYS A 7 -5.58 1.68 3.10
CA LYS A 7 -6.86 1.38 3.75
C LYS A 7 -7.87 2.52 3.59
N GLY A 8 -7.42 3.76 3.75
CA GLY A 8 -8.26 4.95 3.57
C GLY A 8 -8.86 5.03 2.17
N GLU A 9 -8.02 4.86 1.14
CA GLU A 9 -8.46 4.86 -0.25
C GLU A 9 -9.41 3.71 -0.56
N ILE A 10 -9.12 2.49 -0.10
CA ILE A 10 -10.02 1.34 -0.26
C ILE A 10 -11.40 1.63 0.34
N VAL A 11 -11.45 2.20 1.54
CA VAL A 11 -12.72 2.56 2.20
C VAL A 11 -13.39 3.74 1.50
N SER A 12 -12.63 4.69 0.95
CA SER A 12 -13.18 5.84 0.22
C SER A 12 -13.82 5.43 -1.11
N VAL A 13 -13.21 4.50 -1.85
CA VAL A 13 -13.68 4.05 -3.18
C VAL A 13 -14.71 2.92 -3.05
N PHE A 14 -14.43 1.91 -2.22
CA PHE A 14 -15.25 0.69 -2.12
C PHE A 14 -16.11 0.63 -0.85
N GLY A 15 -15.96 1.56 0.09
CA GLY A 15 -16.62 1.52 1.40
C GLY A 15 -16.00 0.52 2.38
N THR A 16 -15.66 -0.70 1.92
CA THR A 16 -15.10 -1.75 2.79
C THR A 16 -13.99 -2.55 2.12
N GLN A 17 -13.07 -3.07 2.94
CA GLN A 17 -12.00 -3.98 2.48
C GLN A 17 -12.54 -5.28 1.88
N ALA A 18 -13.69 -5.75 2.36
CA ALA A 18 -14.34 -6.96 1.84
C ALA A 18 -14.84 -6.75 0.41
N LYS A 19 -15.44 -5.58 0.12
CA LYS A 19 -15.91 -5.24 -1.23
C LYS A 19 -14.74 -5.07 -2.20
N PHE A 20 -13.65 -4.45 -1.74
CA PHE A 20 -12.42 -4.39 -2.54
C PHE A 20 -11.85 -5.78 -2.85
N ALA A 21 -11.82 -6.69 -1.87
CA ALA A 21 -11.37 -8.07 -2.08
C ALA A 21 -12.21 -8.80 -3.15
N ASP A 22 -13.51 -8.55 -3.17
CA ASP A 22 -14.45 -9.09 -4.15
C ASP A 22 -14.17 -8.55 -5.56
N VAL A 23 -14.00 -7.23 -5.69
CA VAL A 23 -13.74 -6.54 -6.98
C VAL A 23 -12.40 -6.94 -7.58
N ILE A 24 -11.34 -6.99 -6.78
CA ILE A 24 -10.00 -7.40 -7.25
C ILE A 24 -9.89 -8.93 -7.44
N GLY A 25 -10.90 -9.69 -7.01
CA GLY A 25 -10.90 -11.15 -7.06
C GLY A 25 -9.89 -11.79 -6.12
N TRP A 26 -9.55 -11.16 -4.99
CA TRP A 26 -8.60 -11.68 -4.02
C TRP A 26 -9.27 -12.22 -2.78
N HIS A 27 -8.62 -13.20 -2.16
CA HIS A 27 -9.07 -13.72 -0.88
C HIS A 27 -8.94 -12.65 0.23
N LYS A 28 -9.96 -12.53 1.09
CA LYS A 28 -10.00 -11.55 2.21
C LYS A 28 -8.74 -11.60 3.09
N ASN A 29 -8.21 -12.80 3.32
CA ASN A 29 -6.97 -12.98 4.11
C ASN A 29 -5.75 -12.34 3.42
N LYS A 30 -5.67 -12.40 2.09
CA LYS A 30 -4.59 -11.79 1.32
C LYS A 30 -4.65 -10.27 1.43
N VAL A 31 -5.83 -9.68 1.23
CA VAL A 31 -6.08 -8.24 1.41
C VAL A 31 -5.75 -7.80 2.83
N SER A 32 -6.17 -8.57 3.84
CA SER A 32 -5.85 -8.28 5.24
C SER A 32 -4.35 -8.28 5.51
N LYS A 33 -3.61 -9.30 5.03
CA LYS A 33 -2.14 -9.35 5.16
C LYS A 33 -1.47 -8.17 4.48
N MET A 34 -1.94 -7.77 3.30
CA MET A 34 -1.42 -6.61 2.57
C MET A 34 -1.62 -5.32 3.37
N ILE A 35 -2.84 -5.08 3.87
CA ILE A 35 -3.16 -3.87 4.67
C ILE A 35 -2.47 -3.90 6.05
N CYS A 36 -2.15 -5.09 6.57
CA CYS A 36 -1.36 -5.23 7.80
C CYS A 36 0.16 -5.16 7.56
N ASN A 37 0.62 -4.82 6.34
CA ASN A 37 2.04 -4.79 5.96
C ASN A 37 2.76 -6.15 6.15
N LYS A 38 1.99 -7.25 6.26
CA LYS A 38 2.50 -8.62 6.35
C LYS A 38 2.73 -9.27 4.99
N TYR A 39 2.23 -8.64 3.93
CA TYR A 39 2.38 -9.07 2.56
C TYR A 39 2.71 -7.87 1.70
N LYS A 40 3.77 -7.97 0.90
CA LYS A 40 4.10 -6.98 -0.13
C LYS A 40 3.58 -7.51 -1.47
N PRO A 41 2.67 -6.78 -2.13
CA PRO A 41 2.22 -7.15 -3.46
C PRO A 41 3.36 -7.00 -4.49
N ASP A 42 3.38 -7.90 -5.46
CA ASP A 42 4.28 -7.85 -6.62
C ASP A 42 3.83 -6.79 -7.65
N THR A 43 4.65 -6.52 -8.66
CA THR A 43 4.37 -5.46 -9.65
C THR A 43 3.02 -5.63 -10.37
N ASP A 44 2.68 -6.86 -10.80
CA ASP A 44 1.37 -7.16 -11.42
C ASP A 44 0.19 -6.92 -10.47
N GLU A 45 0.40 -7.21 -9.19
CA GLU A 45 -0.61 -7.03 -8.17
C GLU A 45 -0.84 -5.55 -7.86
N VAL A 46 0.26 -4.79 -7.80
CA VAL A 46 0.22 -3.33 -7.67
C VAL A 46 -0.52 -2.71 -8.85
N ALA A 47 -0.24 -3.14 -10.08
CA ALA A 47 -0.94 -2.66 -11.27
C ALA A 47 -2.46 -2.89 -11.17
N LYS A 48 -2.89 -4.08 -10.74
CA LYS A 48 -4.31 -4.37 -10.49
C LYS A 48 -4.91 -3.49 -9.41
N ILE A 49 -4.20 -3.23 -8.32
CA ILE A 49 -4.68 -2.35 -7.24
C ILE A 49 -4.87 -0.93 -7.78
N VAL A 50 -3.91 -0.42 -8.56
CA VAL A 50 -3.96 0.92 -9.15
C VAL A 50 -5.12 1.05 -10.14
N GLU A 51 -5.31 0.04 -10.99
CA GLU A 51 -6.42 -0.01 -11.96
C GLU A 51 -7.78 -0.07 -11.24
N VAL A 52 -7.91 -0.92 -10.23
CA VAL A 52 -9.18 -1.11 -9.51
C VAL A 52 -9.54 0.10 -8.65
N LEU A 53 -8.57 0.71 -7.95
CA LEU A 53 -8.82 1.91 -7.15
C LEU A 53 -8.83 3.20 -7.95
N ASP A 54 -8.50 3.15 -9.25
CA ASP A 54 -8.27 4.33 -10.09
C ASP A 54 -7.29 5.30 -9.41
N LEU A 55 -6.17 4.76 -8.88
CA LEU A 55 -5.18 5.57 -8.17
C LEU A 55 -4.41 6.42 -9.17
N SER A 56 -4.51 7.74 -9.06
CA SER A 56 -3.60 8.64 -9.77
C SER A 56 -2.15 8.42 -9.33
N GLU A 57 -1.20 8.71 -10.21
CA GLU A 57 0.24 8.54 -9.96
C GLU A 57 0.71 9.18 -8.63
N SER A 58 0.18 10.35 -8.29
CA SER A 58 0.46 11.00 -6.99
C SER A 58 0.04 10.14 -5.79
N LYS A 59 -1.17 9.57 -5.81
CA LYS A 59 -1.64 8.72 -4.70
C LYS A 59 -0.90 7.39 -4.65
N TYR A 60 -0.65 6.79 -5.81
CA TYR A 60 0.16 5.58 -5.91
C TYR A 60 1.53 5.80 -5.28
N THR A 61 2.21 6.88 -5.66
CA THR A 61 3.55 7.18 -5.15
C THR A 61 3.54 7.45 -3.64
N GLU A 62 2.51 8.10 -3.10
CA GLU A 62 2.36 8.30 -1.65
C GLU A 62 2.08 7.01 -0.84
N ILE A 63 1.44 6.02 -1.46
CA ILE A 63 1.04 4.76 -0.82
C ILE A 63 2.14 3.71 -0.95
N PHE A 64 2.64 3.50 -2.17
CA PHE A 64 3.56 2.41 -2.47
C PHE A 64 5.01 2.83 -2.34
N LEU A 65 5.39 4.02 -2.80
CA LEU A 65 6.76 4.47 -2.57
C LEU A 65 6.95 4.86 -1.10
N PRO A 66 8.10 4.49 -0.52
CA PRO A 66 8.53 5.14 0.70
C PRO A 66 8.69 6.62 0.37
N GLN A 67 7.83 7.47 0.94
CA GLN A 67 8.09 8.89 1.00
C GLN A 67 9.55 9.03 1.46
N LYS A 68 10.39 9.74 0.69
CA LYS A 68 11.76 10.06 1.13
C LYS A 68 11.60 10.61 2.54
N SER A 69 12.02 9.82 3.54
CA SER A 69 12.16 10.34 4.88
C SER A 69 13.02 11.59 4.74
N PRO A 70 12.61 12.75 5.28
CA PRO A 70 13.52 13.89 5.42
C PRO A 70 14.69 13.58 6.36
N ASN A 71 14.82 12.34 6.85
CA ASN A 71 15.94 11.86 7.61
C ASN A 71 17.09 11.45 6.66
N GLY A 72 17.71 12.45 6.04
CA GLY A 72 19.13 12.39 5.76
C GLY A 72 19.88 12.16 7.08
N ASP A 73 20.93 11.34 7.01
CA ASP A 73 21.94 11.09 8.03
C ASP A 73 21.49 10.58 9.41
N LYS A 74 21.63 9.26 9.57
CA LYS A 74 22.36 8.74 10.72
C LYS A 74 23.49 7.88 10.21
N THR A 75 24.54 8.54 9.74
CA THR A 75 25.84 7.92 9.51
C THR A 75 26.37 7.39 10.84
N ASN A 76 26.48 6.06 10.88
CA ASN A 76 27.39 5.24 11.66
C ASN A 76 27.69 5.61 13.12
N HIS A 77 27.19 4.72 13.99
CA HIS A 77 27.97 4.05 15.02
C HIS A 77 29.46 3.92 14.65
N LEU A 78 30.36 4.55 15.41
CA LEU A 78 31.76 4.14 15.53
C LEU A 78 32.15 4.26 17.00
N HIS A 79 32.24 3.09 17.62
CA HIS A 79 32.83 2.85 18.93
C HIS A 79 34.34 2.72 18.70
N ILE A 80 35.12 3.65 19.25
CA ILE A 80 36.55 3.51 19.56
C ILE A 80 36.84 4.38 20.77
#